data_AF-A0A946MQR7-F1
#
_entry.id   AF-A0A946MQR7-F1
#
_cell.length_a   1.000
_cell.length_b   1.000
_cell.length_c   1.000
_cell.angle_alpha   90.00
_cell.angle_beta   90.00
_cell.angle_gamma   90.00
#
_symmetry.space_group_name_H-M   'P 1'
#
loop_
_entity.id
_entity.type
_entity.pdbx_description
1 polymer ?
#
loop_
_entity_poly.entity_id
_entity_poly.type
_entity_poly.pdbx_seq_one_letter_code
_entity_poly.pdbx_strand_id
1 'polypeptide(L)'
;MSIKYETELIINGSPMELTEFPADFLTNVALAAVSSLQGGDDIKTLDISQDEGTTKITANNQTLTLTPFPHDAVTNTINGLLQTLKGVKEIQTLSIKIKAV
;
A
#
# COMPACT_ATOMS: atom_id res chain seq x y z
N MET A 1 -7.91 1.54 21.97
CA MET A 1 -8.40 2.39 20.87
C MET A 1 -7.74 1.88 19.61
N SER A 2 -8.52 1.40 18.63
CA SER A 2 -7.98 1.10 17.31
C SER A 2 -7.66 2.44 16.63
N ILE A 3 -6.41 2.62 16.20
CA ILE A 3 -6.01 3.78 15.39
C ILE A 3 -6.85 3.73 14.11
N LYS A 4 -7.50 4.84 13.75
CA LYS A 4 -8.18 4.96 12.46
C LYS A 4 -7.18 5.40 11.42
N TYR A 5 -7.39 4.98 10.18
CA TYR A 5 -6.54 5.36 9.06
C TYR A 5 -7.41 5.87 7.91
N GLU A 6 -6.89 6.84 7.18
CA GLU A 6 -7.39 7.26 5.87
C GLU A 6 -6.47 6.72 4.79
N THR A 7 -7.06 6.29 3.67
CA THR A 7 -6.35 5.67 2.55
C THR A 7 -6.71 6.34 1.25
N GLU A 8 -5.69 6.85 0.56
CA GLU A 8 -5.77 7.36 -0.80
C GLU A 8 -5.15 6.32 -1.75
N LEU A 9 -5.86 6.01 -2.83
CA LEU A 9 -5.40 5.10 -3.88
C LEU A 9 -5.40 5.83 -5.22
N ILE A 10 -4.26 5.83 -5.90
CA ILE A 10 -4.10 6.34 -7.25
C ILE A 10 -3.54 5.21 -8.11
N ILE A 11 -4.24 4.88 -9.19
CA ILE A 11 -3.82 3.87 -10.17
C ILE A 11 -3.70 4.55 -11.53
N ASN A 12 -2.56 4.39 -12.20
CA ASN A 12 -2.29 4.97 -13.52
C ASN A 12 -2.55 6.50 -13.54
N GLY A 13 -2.17 7.20 -12.47
CA GLY A 13 -2.37 8.64 -12.30
C GLY A 13 -3.82 9.08 -12.01
N SER A 14 -4.78 8.15 -11.93
CA SER A 14 -6.18 8.46 -11.63
C SER A 14 -6.53 8.09 -10.19
N PRO A 15 -7.05 9.03 -9.38
CA PRO A 15 -7.56 8.73 -8.05
C PRO A 15 -8.72 7.73 -8.14
N MET A 16 -8.75 6.78 -7.20
CA MET A 16 -9.81 5.78 -7.10
C MET A 16 -10.61 5.99 -5.82
N GLU A 17 -11.90 6.24 -5.98
CA GLU A 17 -12.85 6.32 -4.87
C GLU A 17 -13.08 4.91 -4.32
N LEU A 18 -12.67 4.69 -3.06
CA LEU A 18 -12.88 3.45 -2.33
C LEU A 18 -14.09 3.58 -1.41
N THR A 19 -15.00 2.62 -1.47
CA THR A 19 -16.03 2.46 -0.42
C THR A 19 -15.38 1.96 0.88
N GLU A 20 -16.12 1.99 1.99
CA GLU A 20 -15.64 1.64 3.34
C GLU A 20 -14.88 0.31 3.39
N PHE A 21 -15.48 -0.80 2.93
CA PHE A 21 -14.83 -2.11 3.00
C PHE A 21 -13.51 -2.20 2.20
N PRO A 22 -13.45 -1.88 0.89
CA PRO A 22 -12.19 -1.87 0.14
C PRO A 22 -11.11 -0.97 0.73
N ALA A 23 -11.50 0.21 1.25
CA ALA A 23 -10.56 1.12 1.91
C ALA A 23 -9.95 0.47 3.16
N ASP A 24 -10.78 -0.01 4.08
CA ASP A 24 -10.33 -0.65 5.31
C ASP A 24 -9.53 -1.93 5.04
N PHE A 25 -9.97 -2.73 4.06
CA PHE A 25 -9.31 -3.98 3.71
C PHE A 25 -7.92 -3.73 3.11
N LEU A 26 -7.79 -2.80 2.16
CA LEU A 26 -6.51 -2.39 1.61
C LEU A 26 -5.59 -1.84 2.70
N THR A 27 -6.13 -0.99 3.57
CA THR A 27 -5.38 -0.40 4.68
C THR A 27 -4.78 -1.47 5.59
N ASN A 28 -5.62 -2.39 6.06
CA ASN A 28 -5.19 -3.44 6.98
C ASN A 28 -4.20 -4.40 6.34
N VAL A 29 -4.39 -4.78 5.07
CA VAL A 29 -3.45 -5.65 4.34
C VAL A 29 -2.11 -4.95 4.16
N ALA A 30 -2.09 -3.69 3.73
CA ALA A 30 -0.85 -2.94 3.51
C ALA A 30 -0.09 -2.73 4.83
N LEU A 31 -0.78 -2.34 5.91
CA LEU A 31 -0.18 -2.18 7.23
C LEU A 31 0.39 -3.50 7.76
N ALA A 32 -0.37 -4.61 7.66
CA ALA A 32 0.09 -5.91 8.11
C ALA A 32 1.31 -6.39 7.33
N ALA A 33 1.28 -6.24 6.00
CA ALA A 33 2.39 -6.62 5.13
C ALA A 33 3.68 -5.87 5.51
N VAL A 34 3.58 -4.55 5.71
CA VAL A 34 4.74 -3.72 6.07
C VAL A 34 5.18 -3.93 7.52
N SER A 35 4.27 -4.20 8.46
CA SER A 35 4.62 -4.48 9.86
C SER A 35 5.44 -5.74 10.07
N SER A 36 5.45 -6.66 9.10
CA SER A 36 6.31 -7.84 9.12
C SER A 36 7.77 -7.54 8.74
N LEU A 37 8.05 -6.31 8.28
CA LEU A 37 9.36 -5.88 7.81
C LEU A 37 10.14 -5.20 8.94
N GLN A 38 11.47 -5.32 8.90
CA GLN A 38 12.32 -4.57 9.81
C GLN A 38 12.12 -3.05 9.61
N GLY A 39 11.76 -2.35 10.68
CA GLY A 39 11.43 -0.92 10.63
C GLY A 39 9.98 -0.60 10.25
N GLY A 40 9.12 -1.62 10.16
CA GLY A 40 7.69 -1.49 9.89
C GLY A 40 6.80 -1.40 11.13
N ASP A 41 7.36 -1.22 12.33
CA ASP A 41 6.59 -1.14 13.57
C ASP A 41 5.92 0.25 13.74
N ASP A 42 4.78 0.29 14.45
CA ASP A 42 4.04 1.52 14.81
C ASP A 42 3.83 2.51 13.63
N ILE A 43 3.36 1.99 12.50
CA ILE A 43 3.13 2.76 11.27
C ILE A 43 2.06 3.83 11.49
N LYS A 44 2.42 5.11 11.42
CA LYS A 44 1.49 6.26 11.40
C LYS A 44 1.28 6.78 9.98
N THR A 45 2.29 6.65 9.13
CA THR A 45 2.20 6.97 7.71
C THR A 45 2.82 5.87 6.90
N LEU A 46 2.19 5.52 5.78
CA LEU A 46 2.70 4.56 4.81
C LEU A 46 2.46 5.09 3.40
N ASP A 47 3.51 5.17 2.61
CA ASP A 47 3.47 5.47 1.19
C ASP A 47 4.06 4.29 0.42
N ILE A 48 3.26 3.71 -0.46
CA ILE A 48 3.68 2.65 -1.38
C ILE A 48 3.49 3.18 -2.79
N SER A 49 4.59 3.36 -3.51
CA SER A 49 4.58 3.81 -4.89
C SER A 49 5.21 2.76 -5.79
N GLN A 50 4.58 2.47 -6.92
CA GLN A 50 5.14 1.63 -7.97
C GLN A 50 5.26 2.43 -9.27
N ASP A 51 6.44 2.39 -9.87
CA ASP A 51 6.71 2.96 -11.19
C ASP A 51 7.70 2.06 -11.94
N GLU A 52 7.42 1.79 -13.22
CA GLU A 52 8.25 0.95 -14.12
C GLU A 52 8.73 -0.38 -13.48
N GLY A 53 7.90 -1.02 -12.65
CA GLY A 53 8.22 -2.29 -11.99
C GLY A 53 9.09 -2.17 -10.73
N THR A 54 9.41 -0.95 -10.30
CA THR A 54 10.09 -0.68 -9.03
C THR A 54 9.06 -0.26 -7.98
N THR A 55 9.00 -0.97 -6.85
CA THR A 55 8.17 -0.59 -5.71
C THR A 55 9.03 0.09 -4.66
N LYS A 56 8.61 1.28 -4.23
CA LYS A 56 9.19 2.00 -3.10
C LYS A 56 8.18 1.99 -1.95
N ILE A 57 8.64 1.57 -0.78
CA ILE A 57 7.85 1.52 0.44
C ILE A 57 8.47 2.48 1.45
N THR A 58 7.69 3.45 1.92
CA THR A 58 8.11 4.44 2.91
C THR A 58 7.16 4.38 4.10
N ALA A 59 7.65 3.96 5.25
CA ALA A 59 6.89 3.93 6.51
C ALA A 59 7.43 5.02 7.43
N ASN A 60 6.56 5.82 8.05
CA ASN A 60 6.95 6.88 8.99
C ASN A 60 8.03 7.83 8.43
N ASN A 61 7.94 8.18 7.15
CA ASN A 61 8.92 8.98 6.39
C ASN A 61 10.31 8.34 6.21
N GLN A 62 10.45 7.04 6.48
CA GLN A 62 11.66 6.27 6.23
C GLN A 62 11.43 5.27 5.10
N THR A 63 12.23 5.38 4.04
CA THR A 63 12.20 4.40 2.94
C THR A 63 12.82 3.10 3.43
N LEU A 64 12.07 2.00 3.30
CA LEU A 64 12.51 0.67 3.71
C LEU A 64 13.38 0.05 2.61
N THR A 65 14.58 -0.38 2.96
CA THR A 65 15.46 -1.14 2.07
C THR A 65 15.17 -2.62 2.24
N LEU A 66 14.57 -3.24 1.23
CA LEU A 66 14.13 -4.63 1.29
C LEU A 66 15.03 -5.53 0.43
N THR A 67 15.23 -6.76 0.89
CA THR A 67 15.76 -7.82 0.04
C THR A 67 14.69 -8.25 -0.98
N PRO A 68 15.05 -9.00 -2.04
CA PRO A 68 14.11 -9.35 -3.10
C PRO A 68 12.84 -10.05 -2.63
N PHE A 69 12.94 -11.03 -1.71
CA PHE A 69 11.77 -11.79 -1.29
C PHE A 69 10.71 -10.93 -0.55
N PRO A 70 11.04 -10.16 0.52
CA PRO A 70 10.06 -9.28 1.15
C PRO A 70 9.50 -8.20 0.21
N HIS A 71 10.35 -7.66 -0.67
CA HIS A 71 9.91 -6.71 -1.69
C HIS A 71 8.82 -7.31 -2.59
N ASP A 72 9.07 -8.49 -3.15
CA ASP A 72 8.16 -9.15 -4.08
C ASP A 72 6.91 -9.65 -3.36
N ALA A 73 7.03 -10.14 -2.12
CA ALA A 73 5.91 -10.59 -1.31
C ALA A 73 4.90 -9.46 -1.06
N VAL A 74 5.37 -8.27 -0.65
CA VAL A 74 4.50 -7.11 -0.42
C VAL A 74 3.91 -6.60 -1.73
N THR A 75 4.75 -6.40 -2.75
CA THR A 75 4.33 -5.87 -4.05
C THR A 75 3.27 -6.76 -4.70
N ASN A 76 3.49 -8.07 -4.76
CA ASN A 76 2.57 -9.01 -5.39
C ASN A 76 1.27 -9.16 -4.60
N THR A 77 1.32 -9.10 -3.26
CA THR A 77 0.11 -9.14 -2.42
C THR A 77 -0.78 -7.92 -2.70
N ILE A 78 -0.18 -6.73 -2.73
CA ILE A 78 -0.90 -5.48 -3.03
C ILE A 78 -1.45 -5.50 -4.44
N ASN A 79 -0.64 -5.85 -5.44
CA ASN A 79 -1.08 -5.91 -6.83
C ASN A 79 -2.20 -6.93 -7.04
N GLY A 80 -2.08 -8.11 -6.44
CA GLY A 80 -3.13 -9.13 -6.46
C GLY A 80 -4.43 -8.62 -5.85
N LEU A 81 -4.36 -7.88 -4.74
CA LEU A 81 -5.52 -7.26 -4.14
C LEU A 81 -6.17 -6.22 -5.06
N LEU A 82 -5.38 -5.30 -5.59
CA LEU A 82 -5.87 -4.21 -6.44
C LEU A 82 -6.50 -4.71 -7.75
N GLN A 83 -6.03 -5.84 -8.30
CA GLN A 83 -6.64 -6.47 -9.48
C GLN A 83 -8.07 -6.96 -9.24
N THR A 84 -8.49 -7.14 -7.99
CA THR A 84 -9.87 -7.51 -7.65
C THR A 84 -10.82 -6.31 -7.63
N LEU A 85 -10.29 -5.08 -7.65
CA LEU A 85 -11.10 -3.87 -7.61
C LEU A 85 -11.77 -3.63 -8.98
N LYS A 86 -13.06 -3.33 -8.93
CA LYS A 86 -13.84 -3.00 -10.13
C LYS A 86 -13.22 -1.80 -10.85
N GLY A 87 -12.93 -1.97 -12.13
CA GLY A 87 -12.38 -0.91 -12.98
C GLY A 87 -10.86 -0.95 -13.12
N VAL A 88 -10.16 -1.75 -12.30
CA VAL A 88 -8.74 -2.02 -12.49
C VAL A 88 -8.58 -3.10 -13.56
N LYS A 89 -7.92 -2.74 -14.67
CA LYS A 89 -7.57 -3.69 -15.75
C LYS A 89 -6.08 -4.01 -15.77
N GLU A 90 -5.26 -2.99 -15.53
CA GLU A 90 -3.80 -3.05 -15.52
C GLU A 90 -3.29 -1.99 -14.53
N ILE A 91 -2.17 -2.29 -13.87
CA ILE A 91 -1.49 -1.39 -12.94
C ILE A 91 -0.10 -1.11 -13.52
N GLN A 92 0.05 0.04 -14.17
CA GLN A 92 1.33 0.53 -14.70
C GLN A 92 2.05 1.38 -13.64
N THR A 93 1.29 2.29 -13.02
CA THR A 93 1.74 3.07 -11.86
C THR A 93 0.75 2.95 -10.71
N LEU A 94 1.28 2.99 -9.49
CA LEU A 94 0.52 2.88 -8.25
C LEU A 94 1.03 3.90 -7.25
N SER A 95 0.11 4.54 -6.54
CA SER A 95 0.40 5.23 -5.28
C SER A 95 -0.69 4.90 -4.26
N ILE A 96 -0.27 4.38 -3.11
CA ILE A 96 -1.13 4.15 -1.94
C ILE A 96 -0.56 5.01 -0.83
N LYS A 97 -1.40 5.88 -0.26
CA LYS A 97 -1.03 6.68 0.91
C LYS A 97 -1.99 6.38 2.05
N ILE A 98 -1.43 5.99 3.18
CA ILE A 98 -2.17 5.63 4.38
C ILE A 98 -1.67 6.52 5.51
N LYS A 99 -2.59 7.12 6.27
CA LYS A 99 -2.26 8.00 7.40
C LYS A 99 -3.19 7.78 8.57
N ALA A 100 -2.62 7.68 9.76
CA ALA A 100 -3.38 7.64 11.01
C ALA A 100 -4.13 8.96 11.26
N VAL A 101 -5.39 8.86 11.71
CA VAL A 101 -6.28 9.98 12.05
C VAL A 101 -6.81 9.90 13.48
#